data_AF-A0A0Q8XE55-F1
#
_entry.id   AF-A0A0Q8XE55-F1
#
_cell.length_a   1.000
_cell.length_b   1.000
_cell.length_c   1.000
_cell.angle_alpha   90.00
_cell.angle_beta   90.00
_cell.angle_gamma   90.00
#
_symmetry.space_group_name_H-M   'P 1'
#
loop_
_entity.id
_entity.type
_entity.pdbx_description
1 polymer ?
#
loop_
_entity_poly.entity_id
_entity_poly.type
_entity_poly.pdbx_seq_one_letter_code
_entity_poly.pdbx_strand_id
1 'polypeptide(L)'
;MTYRFIVTASLSEAGEKAFLAYLKEHGVGWWHRAPSFWLLVTRRQGAISVIGIRDKLRELGITSAVALVMEIPEDITWAGLHPPDRKDTFDWLRNTWVDKV
;
A
#
# COMPACT_ATOMS: atom_id res chain seq x y z
N MET A 1 -10.22 3.09 14.43
CA MET A 1 -8.95 3.72 14.04
C MET A 1 -8.44 3.03 12.80
N THR A 2 -8.02 3.80 11.81
CA THR A 2 -7.57 3.27 10.51
C THR A 2 -6.08 3.55 10.34
N TYR A 3 -5.28 2.50 10.18
CA TYR A 3 -3.84 2.59 9.96
C TYR A 3 -3.55 2.59 8.48
N ARG A 4 -2.73 3.54 8.03
CA ARG A 4 -2.45 3.81 6.61
C ARG A 4 -0.95 3.88 6.39
N PHE A 5 -0.47 3.21 5.34
CA PHE A 5 0.95 3.16 5.01
C PHE A 5 1.19 3.48 3.54
N ILE A 6 2.21 4.29 3.27
CA ILE A 6 2.77 4.45 1.93
C ILE A 6 4.02 3.59 1.84
N VAL A 7 4.12 2.80 0.77
CA VAL A 7 5.27 1.95 0.49
C VAL A 7 5.80 2.27 -0.91
N THR A 8 7.10 2.49 -1.01
CA THR A 8 7.81 2.50 -2.29
C THR A 8 8.74 1.32 -2.36
N ALA A 9 8.50 0.35 -3.23
CA ALA A 9 9.36 -0.80 -3.47
C ALA A 9 9.02 -1.46 -4.81
N SER A 10 10.04 -1.77 -5.61
CA SER A 10 9.88 -2.62 -6.79
C SER A 10 10.11 -4.07 -6.39
N LEU A 11 9.27 -4.98 -6.87
CA LEU A 11 9.39 -6.42 -6.67
C LEU A 11 9.37 -7.13 -8.03
N SER A 12 9.85 -8.37 -8.07
CA SER A 12 9.54 -9.25 -9.20
C SER A 12 8.05 -9.61 -9.21
N GLU A 13 7.51 -10.13 -10.31
CA GLU A 13 6.11 -10.58 -10.38
C GLU A 13 5.78 -11.61 -9.28
N ALA A 14 6.71 -12.53 -9.00
CA ALA A 14 6.56 -13.51 -7.92
C ALA A 14 6.59 -12.83 -6.54
N GLY A 15 7.47 -11.84 -6.35
CA GLY A 15 7.54 -11.05 -5.12
C GLY A 15 6.27 -10.24 -4.88
N GLU A 16 5.70 -9.61 -5.92
CA GLU A 16 4.42 -8.90 -5.83
C GLU A 16 3.28 -9.83 -5.44
N LYS A 17 3.19 -11.02 -6.05
CA LYS A 17 2.18 -12.03 -5.68
C LYS A 17 2.33 -12.47 -4.22
N ALA A 18 3.56 -12.70 -3.76
CA ALA A 18 3.83 -13.07 -2.37
C ALA A 18 3.52 -11.93 -1.40
N PHE A 19 3.81 -10.68 -1.77
CA PHE A 19 3.47 -9.52 -0.95
C PHE A 19 1.95 -9.34 -0.84
N LEU A 20 1.22 -9.48 -1.95
CA LEU A 20 -0.25 -9.48 -1.94
C LEU A 20 -0.84 -10.59 -1.07
N ALA A 21 -0.26 -11.79 -1.08
CA ALA A 21 -0.68 -12.88 -0.20
C ALA A 21 -0.48 -12.53 1.27
N TYR A 22 0.68 -11.97 1.63
CA TYR A 22 0.98 -11.48 2.96
C TYR A 22 -0.03 -10.41 3.43
N LEU A 23 -0.36 -9.43 2.57
CA LEU A 23 -1.35 -8.40 2.89
C LEU A 23 -2.75 -8.99 3.12
N LYS A 24 -3.16 -9.95 2.28
CA LYS A 24 -4.45 -10.65 2.44
C LYS A 24 -4.52 -11.43 3.75
N GLU A 25 -3.47 -12.17 4.12
CA GLU A 25 -3.39 -12.93 5.37
C GLU A 25 -3.58 -12.03 6.60
N HIS A 26 -3.08 -10.80 6.53
CA HIS A 26 -3.18 -9.83 7.63
C HIS A 26 -4.44 -8.94 7.55
N GLY A 27 -5.32 -9.17 6.57
CA GLY A 27 -6.54 -8.38 6.38
C GLY A 27 -6.27 -6.92 6.01
N VAL A 28 -5.21 -6.68 5.24
CA VAL A 28 -4.78 -5.35 4.80
C VAL A 28 -5.35 -5.10 3.40
N GLY A 29 -6.04 -3.97 3.22
CA GLY A 29 -6.44 -3.48 1.90
C GLY A 29 -5.28 -2.77 1.21
N TRP A 30 -5.20 -2.82 -0.12
CA TRP A 30 -4.13 -2.19 -0.86
C TRP A 30 -4.60 -1.49 -2.13
N TRP A 31 -3.81 -0.51 -2.55
CA TRP A 31 -3.84 0.06 -3.90
C TRP A 31 -2.44 0.03 -4.50
N HIS A 32 -2.33 -0.52 -5.70
CA HIS A 32 -1.09 -0.64 -6.45
C HIS A 32 -1.38 -0.45 -7.95
N ARG A 33 -1.61 0.79 -8.37
CA ARG A 33 -1.84 1.15 -9.79
C ARG A 33 -0.71 1.99 -10.36
N ALA A 34 0.31 2.28 -9.57
CA ALA A 34 1.53 2.97 -9.97
C ALA A 34 2.73 2.05 -9.71
N PRO A 35 3.67 1.90 -10.66
CA PRO A 35 4.83 1.04 -10.49
C PRO A 35 5.58 1.35 -9.20
N SER A 36 5.92 0.31 -8.46
CA SER A 36 6.66 0.39 -7.20
C SER A 36 6.01 1.21 -6.08
N PHE A 37 4.76 1.62 -6.22
CA PHE A 37 4.08 2.46 -5.25
C PHE A 37 2.82 1.78 -4.72
N TRP A 38 2.71 1.69 -3.41
CA TRP A 38 1.61 1.02 -2.74
C TRP A 38 1.03 1.89 -1.64
N LEU A 39 -0.29 1.82 -1.50
CA LEU A 39 -1.04 2.34 -0.36
C LEU A 39 -1.64 1.16 0.37
N LEU A 40 -1.38 1.01 1.67
CA LEU A 40 -1.85 -0.09 2.52
C LEU A 40 -2.72 0.39 3.69
N VAL A 41 -3.91 -0.17 3.87
CA VAL A 41 -4.86 0.26 4.90
C VAL A 41 -5.34 -0.92 5.72
N THR A 42 -5.43 -0.75 7.05
CA THR A 42 -6.02 -1.75 7.93
C THR A 42 -6.73 -1.10 9.12
N ARG A 43 -7.77 -1.75 9.63
CA ARG A 43 -8.46 -1.36 10.88
C ARG A 43 -8.00 -2.21 12.07
N ARG A 44 -7.24 -3.28 11.82
CA ARG A 44 -6.76 -4.18 12.85
C ARG A 44 -5.43 -3.65 13.39
N GLN A 45 -5.46 -3.16 14.63
CA GLN A 45 -4.26 -2.71 15.33
C GLN A 45 -3.22 -3.84 15.37
N GLY A 46 -1.97 -3.51 15.05
CA GLY A 46 -0.87 -4.47 15.05
C GLY A 46 -0.92 -5.52 13.94
N ALA A 47 -1.83 -5.42 12.96
CA ALA A 47 -1.85 -6.34 11.82
C ALA A 47 -0.56 -6.24 10.99
N ILE A 48 -0.05 -5.03 10.80
CA ILE A 48 1.24 -4.74 10.17
C ILE A 48 1.87 -3.53 10.86
N SER A 49 3.18 -3.37 10.69
CA SER A 49 3.93 -2.21 11.17
C SER A 49 4.91 -1.75 10.09
N VAL A 50 5.37 -0.50 10.17
CA VAL A 50 6.39 0.06 9.25
C VAL A 50 7.61 -0.88 9.13
N ILE A 51 8.11 -1.35 10.28
CA ILE A 51 9.25 -2.25 10.35
C ILE A 51 8.91 -3.62 9.76
N GLY A 52 7.75 -4.19 10.10
CA GLY A 52 7.33 -5.50 9.60
C GLY A 52 7.15 -5.52 8.08
N ILE A 53 6.58 -4.44 7.51
CA ILE A 53 6.44 -4.30 6.05
C ILE A 53 7.83 -4.21 5.40
N ARG A 54 8.73 -3.37 5.93
CA ARG A 54 10.10 -3.21 5.40
C ARG A 54 10.85 -4.54 5.39
N ASP A 55 10.80 -5.27 6.50
CA ASP A 55 11.51 -6.54 6.63
C ASP A 55 10.89 -7.59 5.73
N LYS A 56 9.56 -7.59 5.57
CA LYS A 56 8.89 -8.46 4.60
C LYS A 56 9.33 -8.17 3.16
N LEU A 57 9.43 -6.90 2.78
CA LEU A 57 9.93 -6.51 1.45
C LEU A 57 11.37 -6.99 1.23
N ARG A 58 12.21 -6.91 2.26
CA ARG A 58 13.59 -7.44 2.20
C ARG A 58 13.60 -8.95 1.98
N GLU A 59 12.78 -9.71 2.70
CA GLU A 59 12.64 -11.16 2.51
C GLU A 59 12.21 -11.53 1.09
N LEU A 60 11.30 -10.75 0.50
CA LEU A 60 10.76 -10.98 -0.84
C LEU A 60 11.71 -10.57 -1.97
N GLY A 61 12.84 -9.93 -1.64
CA GLY A 61 13.84 -9.49 -2.61
C GLY A 61 13.35 -8.32 -3.46
N ILE A 62 13.47 -7.10 -2.93
CA ILE A 62 13.24 -5.89 -3.74
C ILE A 62 14.20 -5.83 -4.93
N THR A 63 13.68 -5.37 -6.06
CA THR A 63 14.48 -5.12 -7.28
C THR A 63 14.91 -3.66 -7.40
N SER A 64 14.31 -2.77 -6.61
CA SER A 64 14.74 -1.38 -6.47
C SER A 64 15.96 -1.27 -5.55
N ALA A 65 16.76 -0.22 -5.75
CA ALA A 65 17.91 0.08 -4.88
C ALA A 65 17.48 0.46 -3.45
N VAL A 66 16.26 0.99 -3.28
CA VAL A 66 15.73 1.47 -2.00
C VAL A 66 14.27 1.04 -1.86
N ALA A 67 13.86 0.77 -0.62
CA ALA A 67 12.46 0.70 -0.22
C ALA A 67 12.19 1.67 0.94
N LEU A 68 11.04 2.34 0.90
CA LEU A 68 10.58 3.25 1.96
C LEU A 68 9.20 2.80 2.41
N VAL A 69 8.96 2.80 3.72
CA VAL A 69 7.66 2.54 4.33
C VAL A 69 7.40 3.67 5.33
N MET A 70 6.24 4.31 5.23
CA MET A 70 5.80 5.36 6.14
C MET A 70 4.38 5.09 6.59
N GLU A 71 4.13 5.23 7.88
CA GLU A 71 2.77 5.34 8.41
C GLU A 71 2.30 6.79 8.28
N ILE A 72 1.07 6.99 7.83
CA ILE A 72 0.49 8.31 7.59
C ILE A 72 -0.64 8.55 8.60
N PRO A 73 -0.71 9.75 9.22
CA PRO A 73 -1.81 10.10 10.12
C PRO A 73 -3.17 10.08 9.42
N GLU A 74 -4.25 10.18 10.21
CA GLU A 74 -5.61 10.05 9.66
C GLU A 74 -6.04 11.24 8.78
N ASP A 75 -5.57 12.45 9.09
CA ASP A 75 -5.95 13.65 8.35
C ASP A 75 -4.90 13.94 7.28
N ILE A 76 -5.24 13.64 6.03
CA ILE A 76 -4.35 13.80 4.87
C ILE A 76 -5.08 14.50 3.73
N THR A 77 -4.36 15.30 2.97
CA THR A 77 -4.80 15.82 1.68
C THR A 77 -4.05 15.12 0.56
N TRP A 78 -4.76 14.75 -0.51
CA TRP A 78 -4.14 14.17 -1.70
C TRP A 78 -4.87 14.64 -2.96
N ALA A 79 -4.17 14.57 -4.08
CA ALA A 79 -4.72 14.79 -5.41
C ALA A 79 -4.08 13.79 -6.36
N GLY A 80 -4.82 13.39 -7.40
CA GLY A 80 -4.35 12.45 -8.40
C GLY A 80 -4.73 12.92 -9.80
N LEU A 81 -3.88 12.60 -10.77
CA LEU A 81 -4.13 12.82 -12.19
C LEU A 81 -4.20 11.47 -12.89
N HIS A 82 -5.18 11.30 -13.76
CA HIS A 82 -5.31 10.11 -14.61
C HIS A 82 -5.76 10.51 -16.02
N PRO A 83 -5.45 9.70 -17.04
CA PRO A 83 -6.00 9.87 -18.39
C PRO A 83 -7.54 9.84 -18.40
N PRO A 84 -8.23 10.56 -19.30
CA PRO A 84 -9.70 10.69 -19.29
C PRO A 84 -10.49 9.37 -19.33
N ASP A 85 -9.90 8.32 -19.89
CA ASP A 85 -10.44 6.98 -20.04
C ASP A 85 -10.29 6.09 -18.80
N ARG A 86 -9.51 6.50 -17.79
CA ARG A 86 -9.26 5.71 -16.57
C ARG A 86 -9.90 6.29 -15.30
N LYS A 87 -11.20 6.57 -15.37
CA LYS A 87 -11.97 7.27 -14.32
C LYS A 87 -11.95 6.56 -12.95
N ASP A 88 -11.79 5.25 -12.96
CA ASP A 88 -11.81 4.37 -11.78
C ASP A 88 -10.47 4.29 -11.04
N THR A 89 -9.40 4.89 -11.58
CA THR A 89 -8.03 4.79 -11.05
C THR A 89 -7.94 5.07 -9.55
N PHE A 90 -8.69 6.07 -9.07
CA PHE A 90 -8.66 6.51 -7.67
C PHE A 90 -9.97 6.21 -6.90
N ASP A 91 -10.87 5.38 -7.44
CA ASP A 91 -12.12 5.02 -6.74
C ASP A 91 -11.83 4.35 -5.40
N TRP A 92 -10.85 3.44 -5.37
CA TRP A 92 -10.43 2.80 -4.13
C TRP A 92 -9.84 3.80 -3.12
N LEU A 93 -9.10 4.82 -3.58
CA LEU A 93 -8.62 5.86 -2.67
C LEU A 93 -9.80 6.60 -2.06
N ARG A 94 -10.73 7.06 -2.89
CA ARG A 94 -11.93 7.79 -2.44
C ARG A 94 -12.77 6.99 -1.44
N ASN A 95 -13.07 5.74 -1.74
CA ASN A 95 -14.06 4.94 -1.01
C ASN A 95 -13.47 4.02 0.08
N THR A 96 -12.14 3.93 0.19
CA THR A 96 -11.50 2.96 1.12
C THR A 96 -10.31 3.56 1.84
N TRP A 97 -9.49 4.37 1.16
CA TRP A 97 -8.32 5.00 1.77
C TRP A 97 -8.65 6.22 2.62
N VAL A 98 -9.54 7.07 2.11
CA VAL A 98 -9.85 8.40 2.68
C VAL A 98 -10.94 8.30 3.72
N ASP A 99 -11.91 7.41 3.52
CA ASP A 99 -13.07 7.35 4.39
C ASP A 99 -12.71 6.80 5.77
N LYS A 100 -13.18 7.53 6.79
CA LYS A 100 -13.23 7.11 8.19
C LYS A 100 -14.28 6.00 8.40
N VAL A 101 -14.45 5.07 7.46
CA VAL A 101 -15.56 4.08 7.43
C VAL A 101 -16.92 4.74 7.27
#